data_AF-A0A661WCH3-F1
#
_entry.id   AF-A0A661WCH3-F1
#
_cell.length_a   1.000
_cell.length_b   1.000
_cell.length_c   1.000
_cell.angle_alpha   90.00
_cell.angle_beta   90.00
_cell.angle_gamma   90.00
#
_symmetry.space_group_name_H-M   'P 1'
#
loop_
_entity.id
_entity.type
_entity.pdbx_description
1 polymer ?
#
loop_
_entity_poly.entity_id
_entity_poly.type
_entity_poly.pdbx_seq_one_letter_code
_entity_poly.pdbx_strand_id
1 'polypeptide(L)'
;MAQYSWNQIISGFENPHLLQTSQWAEVKRHSGWMAHYLTWISDGDGLDLIASKSGEFEVLKPAAAALVLERKVLPGLSVMYTPKGPLLEDWANRSYREQILLDLEVFAKKANAIQLKIDPDLELGRGVPGEEGSFEDPMGIDFLEELGQRGWLFSTDQIQFRNTVLVDLLEDEDQILARMKSKTRYNIRLSSRKGIT
;
A
#
# COMPACT_ATOMS: atom_id res chain seq x y z
N MET A 1 -6.39 -22.92 17.73
CA MET A 1 -6.61 -21.47 17.58
C MET A 1 -7.05 -21.23 16.13
N ALA A 2 -7.87 -20.21 15.86
CA ALA A 2 -8.31 -19.94 14.49
C ALA A 2 -7.12 -19.43 13.66
N GLN A 3 -7.00 -19.91 12.42
CA GLN A 3 -5.95 -19.51 11.51
C GLN A 3 -6.58 -18.67 10.40
N TYR A 4 -6.08 -17.45 10.23
CA TYR A 4 -6.56 -16.50 9.23
C TYR A 4 -5.53 -16.38 8.12
N SER A 5 -6.02 -16.47 6.88
CA SER A 5 -5.19 -16.25 5.69
C SER A 5 -4.84 -14.78 5.55
N TRP A 6 -3.71 -14.51 4.91
CA TRP A 6 -3.22 -13.16 4.65
C TRP A 6 -4.25 -12.23 3.99
N ASN A 7 -5.03 -12.74 3.02
CA ASN A 7 -6.04 -11.92 2.36
C ASN A 7 -7.19 -11.54 3.30
N GLN A 8 -7.55 -12.40 4.26
CA GLN A 8 -8.52 -12.05 5.30
C GLN A 8 -7.98 -10.97 6.22
N ILE A 9 -6.69 -11.05 6.59
CA ILE A 9 -6.01 -10.00 7.37
C ILE A 9 -6.09 -8.65 6.66
N ILE A 10 -5.58 -8.56 5.43
CA ILE A 10 -5.49 -7.26 4.76
C ILE A 10 -6.86 -6.71 4.37
N SER A 11 -7.88 -7.55 4.19
CA SER A 11 -9.25 -7.09 3.89
C SER A 11 -9.89 -6.28 5.02
N GLY A 12 -9.31 -6.30 6.22
CA GLY A 12 -9.79 -5.52 7.37
C GLY A 12 -9.35 -4.06 7.40
N PHE A 13 -8.39 -3.66 6.55
CA PHE A 13 -7.95 -2.27 6.44
C PHE A 13 -8.90 -1.45 5.56
N GLU A 14 -8.90 -0.13 5.71
CA GLU A 14 -9.77 0.77 4.94
C GLU A 14 -9.48 0.72 3.43
N ASN A 15 -8.19 0.78 3.07
CA ASN A 15 -7.73 0.82 1.69
C ASN A 15 -6.76 -0.34 1.40
N PRO A 16 -7.24 -1.61 1.34
CA PRO A 16 -6.39 -2.73 1.00
C PRO A 16 -5.98 -2.67 -0.46
N HIS A 17 -4.70 -2.90 -0.75
CA HIS A 17 -4.19 -2.78 -2.11
C HIS A 17 -3.95 -4.15 -2.77
N LEU A 18 -4.26 -4.28 -4.07
CA LEU A 18 -4.04 -5.51 -4.85
C LEU A 18 -2.59 -6.02 -4.73
N LEU A 19 -1.62 -5.11 -4.75
CA LEU A 19 -0.19 -5.44 -4.67
C LEU A 19 0.25 -5.93 -3.27
N GLN A 20 -0.62 -5.84 -2.27
CA GLN A 20 -0.40 -6.42 -0.97
C GLN A 20 -1.02 -7.83 -0.86
N THR A 21 -1.69 -8.38 -1.87
CA THR A 21 -2.35 -9.71 -1.79
C THR A 21 -1.38 -10.90 -1.89
N SER A 22 -1.82 -12.07 -1.42
CA SER A 22 -1.06 -13.32 -1.59
C SER A 22 -0.97 -13.76 -3.06
N GLN A 23 -1.94 -13.40 -3.90
CA GLN A 23 -1.87 -13.62 -5.35
C GLN A 23 -0.75 -12.78 -5.98
N TRP A 24 -0.54 -11.56 -5.51
CA TRP A 24 0.59 -10.75 -5.98
C TRP A 24 1.94 -11.36 -5.57
N ALA A 25 2.06 -11.86 -4.33
CA ALA A 25 3.21 -12.62 -3.89
C ALA A 25 3.48 -13.83 -4.82
N GLU A 26 2.45 -14.57 -5.20
CA GLU A 26 2.55 -15.71 -6.11
C GLU A 26 3.02 -15.31 -7.52
N VAL A 27 2.47 -14.21 -8.08
CA VAL A 27 2.96 -13.65 -9.35
C VAL A 27 4.44 -13.30 -9.25
N LYS A 28 4.88 -12.68 -8.15
CA LYS A 28 6.26 -12.24 -7.97
C LYS A 28 7.23 -13.39 -7.72
N ARG A 29 6.76 -14.50 -7.13
CA ARG A 29 7.53 -15.74 -6.95
C ARG A 29 8.11 -16.25 -8.25
N HIS A 30 7.35 -16.20 -9.35
CA HIS A 30 7.80 -16.61 -10.69
C HIS A 30 8.97 -15.77 -11.22
N SER A 31 9.16 -14.56 -10.69
CA SER A 31 10.25 -13.64 -11.05
C SER A 31 11.37 -13.58 -9.98
N GLY A 32 11.44 -14.60 -9.12
CA GLY A 32 12.54 -14.78 -8.15
C GLY A 32 12.38 -14.01 -6.84
N TRP A 33 11.19 -13.48 -6.54
CA TRP A 33 10.91 -12.82 -5.27
C TRP A 33 10.38 -13.82 -4.24
N MET A 34 10.84 -13.69 -3.00
CA MET A 34 10.33 -14.40 -1.83
C MET A 34 9.44 -13.46 -1.02
N ALA A 35 8.23 -13.91 -0.69
CA ALA A 35 7.31 -13.13 0.12
C ALA A 35 7.55 -13.37 1.62
N HIS A 36 7.50 -12.28 2.38
CA HIS A 36 7.39 -12.27 3.83
C HIS A 36 6.14 -11.50 4.20
N TYR A 37 5.26 -12.13 4.97
CA TYR A 37 4.03 -11.51 5.45
C TYR A 37 4.27 -11.03 6.87
N LEU A 38 4.09 -9.75 7.12
CA LEU A 38 4.31 -9.12 8.41
C LEU A 38 3.00 -8.55 8.94
N THR A 39 2.73 -8.74 10.22
CA THR A 39 1.63 -8.08 10.95
C THR A 39 2.17 -7.47 12.23
N TRP A 40 1.63 -6.32 12.61
CA TRP A 40 1.88 -5.67 13.89
C TRP A 40 0.63 -5.77 14.76
N ILE A 41 0.73 -6.47 15.89
CA ILE A 41 -0.37 -6.62 16.84
C ILE A 41 -0.18 -5.61 17.96
N SER A 42 -1.23 -4.87 18.32
CA SER A 42 -1.16 -4.02 19.51
C SER A 42 -1.05 -4.89 20.76
N ASP A 43 0.01 -4.68 21.53
CA ASP A 43 0.20 -5.25 22.87
C ASP A 43 0.38 -4.10 23.87
N GLY A 44 -0.71 -3.72 24.53
CA GLY A 44 -0.74 -2.59 25.45
C GLY A 44 -0.31 -1.28 24.80
N ASP A 45 0.87 -0.77 25.20
CA ASP A 45 1.40 0.52 24.77
C ASP A 45 2.23 0.45 23.45
N GLY A 46 2.45 -0.74 22.89
CA GLY A 46 3.32 -0.94 21.73
C GLY A 46 2.75 -1.89 20.68
N LEU A 47 3.58 -2.19 19.67
CA LEU A 47 3.32 -3.16 18.62
C LEU A 47 4.26 -4.35 18.70
N ASP A 48 3.73 -5.55 18.55
CA ASP A 48 4.50 -6.78 18.36
C ASP A 48 4.50 -7.19 16.88
N LEU A 49 5.70 -7.25 16.29
CA LEU A 49 5.90 -7.74 14.93
C LEU A 49 5.83 -9.27 14.89
N ILE A 50 4.88 -9.80 14.12
CA ILE A 50 4.79 -11.21 13.77
C ILE A 50 5.09 -11.37 12.27
N ALA A 51 6.05 -12.24 11.95
CA ALA A 51 6.43 -12.57 10.58
C ALA A 51 6.02 -14.01 10.23
N SER A 52 5.37 -14.19 9.08
CA SER A 52 4.93 -15.47 8.56
C SER A 52 5.43 -15.68 7.13
N LYS A 53 5.93 -16.88 6.82
CA LYS A 53 6.26 -17.27 5.44
C LYS A 53 5.09 -17.90 4.70
N SER A 54 4.16 -18.53 5.43
CA SER A 54 2.95 -19.12 4.86
C SER A 54 1.86 -18.09 4.59
N GLY A 55 1.91 -16.94 5.26
CA GLY A 55 0.84 -15.94 5.21
C GLY A 55 -0.36 -16.32 6.08
N GLU A 56 -0.14 -17.17 7.07
CA GLU A 56 -1.15 -17.59 8.05
C GLU A 56 -0.87 -16.92 9.40
N PHE A 57 -1.92 -16.43 10.05
CA PHE A 57 -1.86 -15.67 11.31
C PHE A 57 -2.97 -16.07 12.30
N GLU A 58 -2.74 -15.84 13.59
CA GLU A 58 -3.72 -16.15 14.65
C GLU A 58 -4.62 -14.96 15.00
N VAL A 59 -4.22 -13.74 14.65
CA VAL A 59 -4.95 -12.50 14.94
C VAL A 59 -5.49 -11.92 13.64
N LEU A 60 -6.81 -11.71 13.58
CA LEU A 60 -7.50 -11.23 12.37
C LEU A 60 -7.32 -9.72 12.13
N LYS A 61 -7.23 -8.93 13.21
CA LYS A 61 -7.23 -7.46 13.16
C LYS A 61 -5.91 -6.92 13.74
N PRO A 62 -4.81 -6.97 12.98
CA PRO A 62 -3.57 -6.31 13.37
C PRO A 62 -3.70 -4.79 13.20
N ALA A 63 -2.89 -4.02 13.93
CA ALA A 63 -2.79 -2.57 13.77
C ALA A 63 -2.10 -2.17 12.46
N ALA A 64 -1.25 -3.04 11.92
CA ALA A 64 -0.64 -2.87 10.60
C ALA A 64 -0.28 -4.21 9.93
N ALA A 65 -0.12 -4.19 8.62
CA ALA A 65 0.28 -5.33 7.82
C ALA A 65 1.19 -4.91 6.65
N ALA A 66 2.16 -5.75 6.30
CA ALA A 66 3.00 -5.56 5.11
C ALA A 66 3.39 -6.88 4.44
N LEU A 67 3.14 -6.99 3.14
CA LEU A 67 3.78 -7.93 2.24
C LEU A 67 5.12 -7.35 1.81
N VAL A 68 6.20 -7.90 2.36
CA VAL A 68 7.58 -7.55 1.98
C VAL A 68 8.09 -8.57 0.97
N LEU A 69 8.44 -8.11 -0.22
CA LEU A 69 9.04 -8.93 -1.26
C LEU A 69 10.55 -8.81 -1.20
N GLU A 70 11.25 -9.93 -1.04
CA GLU A 70 12.71 -10.00 -1.03
C GLU A 70 13.23 -10.68 -2.30
N ARG A 71 14.26 -10.13 -2.93
CA ARG A 71 14.98 -10.79 -4.03
C ARG A 71 16.47 -10.79 -3.75
N LYS A 72 17.10 -11.98 -3.83
CA LYS A 72 18.57 -12.09 -3.76
C LYS A 72 19.19 -11.50 -5.03
N VAL A 73 20.22 -10.68 -4.85
CA VAL A 73 20.93 -10.03 -5.98
C VAL A 73 22.37 -10.53 -6.11
N LEU A 74 22.99 -10.90 -4.99
CA LEU A 74 24.32 -11.51 -4.89
C LEU A 74 24.34 -12.48 -3.70
N PRO A 75 25.34 -13.38 -3.58
CA PRO A 75 25.49 -14.23 -2.40
C PRO A 75 25.51 -13.39 -1.12
N GLY A 76 24.56 -13.65 -0.22
CA GLY A 76 24.42 -12.94 1.05
C GLY A 76 23.76 -11.55 0.97
N LEU A 77 23.42 -11.03 -0.21
CA LEU A 77 22.80 -9.71 -0.38
C LEU A 77 21.43 -9.78 -1.05
N SER A 78 20.49 -8.97 -0.58
CA SER A 78 19.14 -8.89 -1.14
C SER A 78 18.68 -7.45 -1.37
N VAL A 79 17.60 -7.30 -2.12
CA VAL A 79 16.79 -6.08 -2.16
C VAL A 79 15.39 -6.42 -1.68
N MET A 80 14.74 -5.46 -1.02
CA MET A 80 13.38 -5.61 -0.51
C MET A 80 12.47 -4.50 -1.03
N TYR A 81 11.21 -4.84 -1.20
CA TYR A 81 10.18 -3.91 -1.64
C TYR A 81 8.83 -4.27 -1.02
N THR A 82 8.14 -3.27 -0.46
CA THR A 82 6.78 -3.38 0.07
C THR A 82 5.82 -2.60 -0.85
N PRO A 83 5.33 -3.20 -1.94
CA PRO A 83 4.53 -2.49 -2.94
C PRO A 83 3.18 -2.03 -2.40
N LYS A 84 2.91 -0.73 -2.41
CA LYS A 84 1.66 -0.13 -1.92
C LYS A 84 1.37 -0.46 -0.46
N GLY A 85 2.42 -0.72 0.30
CA GLY A 85 2.37 -0.90 1.75
C GLY A 85 3.50 -0.14 2.46
N PRO A 86 3.55 -0.19 3.80
CA PRO A 86 2.66 -0.95 4.69
C PRO A 86 1.21 -0.45 4.71
N LEU A 87 0.30 -1.30 5.17
CA LEU A 87 -1.10 -0.98 5.47
C LEU A 87 -1.24 -0.74 6.97
N LEU A 88 -1.83 0.38 7.38
CA LEU A 88 -2.03 0.75 8.79
C LEU A 88 -3.53 0.95 9.06
N GLU A 89 -3.98 0.55 10.25
CA GLU A 89 -5.35 0.79 10.72
C GLU A 89 -5.56 2.26 11.05
N ASP A 90 -4.57 2.89 11.69
CA ASP A 90 -4.60 4.30 12.06
C ASP A 90 -3.28 4.98 11.67
N TRP A 91 -3.32 5.72 10.57
CA TRP A 91 -2.19 6.54 10.14
C TRP A 91 -1.97 7.76 11.02
N ALA A 92 -2.92 8.21 11.85
CA ALA A 92 -2.71 9.34 12.76
C ALA A 92 -1.87 8.95 13.98
N ASN A 93 -1.76 7.65 14.29
CA ASN A 93 -0.92 7.16 15.38
C ASN A 93 0.56 7.16 15.02
N ARG A 94 1.23 8.28 15.28
CA ARG A 94 2.66 8.47 15.03
C ARG A 94 3.55 7.42 15.70
N SER A 95 3.25 7.02 16.94
CA SER A 95 4.03 5.99 17.65
C SER A 95 4.05 4.67 16.87
N TYR A 96 2.89 4.29 16.29
CA TYR A 96 2.79 3.09 15.47
C TYR A 96 3.60 3.22 14.18
N ARG A 97 3.52 4.36 13.48
CA ARG A 97 4.34 4.60 12.27
C ARG A 97 5.83 4.48 12.56
N GLU A 98 6.30 5.10 13.63
CA GLU A 98 7.70 5.09 14.04
C GLU A 98 8.19 3.67 14.34
N GLN A 99 7.37 2.87 15.04
CA GLN A 99 7.69 1.48 15.36
C GLN A 99 7.67 0.58 14.12
N ILE A 100 6.67 0.72 13.24
CA ILE A 100 6.57 -0.05 11.99
C ILE A 100 7.77 0.22 11.08
N LEU A 101 8.18 1.49 10.92
CA LEU A 101 9.35 1.87 10.14
C LEU A 101 10.64 1.28 10.74
N LEU A 102 10.79 1.34 12.07
CA LEU A 102 11.93 0.72 12.77
C LEU A 102 12.00 -0.77 12.54
N ASP A 103 10.88 -1.47 12.68
CA ASP A 103 10.79 -2.91 12.51
C ASP A 103 11.10 -3.33 11.08
N LEU A 104 10.59 -2.60 10.09
CA LEU A 104 10.90 -2.81 8.67
C LEU A 104 12.40 -2.63 8.38
N GLU A 105 13.03 -1.60 8.94
CA GLU A 105 14.47 -1.37 8.82
C GLU A 105 15.28 -2.49 9.45
N VAL A 106 14.90 -2.93 10.66
CA VAL A 106 15.56 -4.04 11.36
C VAL A 106 15.37 -5.35 10.59
N PHE A 107 14.18 -5.59 10.05
CA PHE A 107 13.87 -6.75 9.22
C PHE A 107 14.76 -6.79 7.96
N ALA A 108 14.87 -5.66 7.25
CA ALA A 108 15.73 -5.53 6.07
C ALA A 108 17.21 -5.75 6.42
N LYS A 109 17.71 -5.16 7.51
CA LYS A 109 19.09 -5.34 7.98
C LYS A 109 19.40 -6.79 8.34
N LYS A 110 18.50 -7.48 9.06
CA LYS A 110 18.64 -8.91 9.40
C LYS A 110 18.73 -9.81 8.17
N ALA A 111 18.08 -9.42 7.07
CA ALA A 111 18.13 -10.15 5.81
C ALA A 111 19.33 -9.77 4.91
N ASN A 112 20.22 -8.88 5.37
CA ASN A 112 21.30 -8.27 4.58
C ASN A 112 20.77 -7.61 3.29
N ALA A 113 19.62 -6.94 3.38
CA ALA A 113 19.09 -6.18 2.26
C ALA A 113 19.90 -4.88 2.08
N ILE A 114 20.42 -4.65 0.88
CA ILE A 114 21.11 -3.40 0.53
C ILE A 114 20.14 -2.23 0.36
N GLN A 115 18.85 -2.53 0.19
CA GLN A 115 17.77 -1.55 0.08
C GLN A 115 16.45 -2.19 0.50
N LEU A 116 15.62 -1.39 1.19
CA LEU A 116 14.18 -1.58 1.29
C LEU A 116 13.50 -0.37 0.64
N LYS A 117 12.58 -0.61 -0.30
CA LYS A 117 11.68 0.42 -0.85
C LYS A 117 10.26 0.23 -0.31
N ILE A 118 9.57 1.33 -0.03
CA ILE A 118 8.14 1.37 0.28
C ILE A 118 7.48 2.45 -0.58
N ASP A 119 6.20 2.28 -0.88
CA ASP A 119 5.37 3.25 -1.60
C ASP A 119 3.90 3.09 -1.17
N PRO A 120 3.58 3.26 0.13
CA PRO A 120 2.24 3.02 0.66
C PRO A 120 1.19 3.81 -0.13
N ASP A 121 -0.02 3.26 -0.24
CA ASP A 121 -1.14 3.92 -0.92
C ASP A 121 -1.77 5.01 -0.03
N LEU A 122 -0.92 5.96 0.37
CA LEU A 122 -1.22 7.08 1.23
C LEU A 122 -1.34 8.34 0.38
N GLU A 123 -2.48 9.00 0.46
CA GLU A 123 -2.72 10.23 -0.30
C GLU A 123 -1.86 11.37 0.24
N LEU A 124 -1.18 12.11 -0.64
CA LEU A 124 -0.47 13.35 -0.30
C LEU A 124 -1.32 14.59 -0.60
N GLY A 125 -2.36 14.44 -1.41
CA GLY A 125 -3.21 15.54 -1.85
C GLY A 125 -3.98 15.23 -3.14
N ARG A 126 -4.91 16.12 -3.49
CA ARG A 126 -5.79 16.06 -4.66
C ARG A 126 -5.66 17.31 -5.52
N GLY A 127 -5.93 17.17 -6.81
CA GLY A 127 -5.83 18.26 -7.79
C GLY A 127 -4.40 18.48 -8.29
N VAL A 128 -4.20 19.57 -9.04
CA VAL A 128 -2.88 19.96 -9.54
C VAL A 128 -2.24 20.90 -8.52
N PRO A 129 -1.07 20.58 -7.94
CA PRO A 129 -0.44 21.41 -6.92
C PRO A 129 -0.29 22.87 -7.39
N GLY A 130 -0.76 23.80 -6.56
CA GLY A 130 -0.71 25.24 -6.85
C GLY A 130 -1.87 25.78 -7.70
N GLU A 131 -2.76 24.92 -8.19
CA GLU A 131 -3.99 25.35 -8.86
C GLU A 131 -5.16 25.51 -7.88
N GLU A 132 -6.16 26.31 -8.27
CA GLU A 132 -7.40 26.48 -7.53
C GLU A 132 -8.13 25.14 -7.37
N GLY A 133 -8.51 24.80 -6.13
CA GLY A 133 -9.13 23.51 -5.80
C GLY A 133 -8.15 22.37 -5.55
N SER A 134 -6.83 22.64 -5.52
CA SER A 134 -5.86 21.69 -4.96
C SER A 134 -5.99 21.60 -3.43
N PHE A 135 -5.72 20.41 -2.91
CA PHE A 135 -5.76 20.07 -1.50
C PHE A 135 -4.53 19.23 -1.16
N GLU A 136 -3.84 19.55 -0.07
CA GLU A 136 -2.78 18.71 0.50
C GLU A 136 -3.35 17.93 1.67
N ASP A 137 -3.06 16.63 1.72
CA ASP A 137 -3.48 15.78 2.84
C ASP A 137 -2.48 15.93 4.00
N PRO A 138 -2.89 16.50 5.15
CA PRO A 138 -1.94 16.80 6.23
C PRO A 138 -1.24 15.55 6.78
N MET A 139 -1.91 14.40 6.78
CA MET A 139 -1.35 13.16 7.31
C MET A 139 -0.33 12.58 6.33
N GLY A 140 -0.62 12.63 5.02
CA GLY A 140 0.33 12.24 3.99
C GLY A 140 1.60 13.10 4.00
N ILE A 141 1.45 14.41 4.18
CA ILE A 141 2.58 15.35 4.31
C ILE A 141 3.40 15.08 5.58
N ASP A 142 2.74 14.90 6.74
CA ASP A 142 3.42 14.56 8.01
C ASP A 142 4.23 13.26 7.89
N PHE A 143 3.68 12.23 7.25
CA PHE A 143 4.40 10.98 7.01
C PHE A 143 5.61 11.16 6.08
N LEU A 144 5.50 12.01 5.05
CA LEU A 144 6.62 12.29 4.15
C LEU A 144 7.75 13.03 4.87
N GLU A 145 7.42 13.98 5.75
CA GLU A 145 8.40 14.67 6.60
C GLU A 145 9.07 13.71 7.59
N GLU A 146 8.29 12.83 8.22
CA GLU A 146 8.78 11.78 9.13
C GLU A 146 9.81 10.87 8.45
N LEU A 147 9.50 10.40 7.23
CA LEU A 147 10.44 9.61 6.41
C LEU A 147 11.75 10.37 6.19
N GLY A 148 11.67 11.66 5.83
CA GLY A 148 12.84 12.51 5.62
C GLY A 148 13.68 12.68 6.89
N GLN A 149 13.06 12.94 8.04
CA GLN A 149 13.73 13.07 9.34
C GLN A 149 14.41 11.77 9.77
N ARG A 150 13.82 10.63 9.42
CA ARG A 150 14.36 9.29 9.70
C ARG A 150 15.48 8.87 8.73
N GLY A 151 15.74 9.65 7.69
CA GLY A 151 16.79 9.39 6.70
C GLY A 151 16.36 8.47 5.56
N TRP A 152 15.06 8.23 5.37
CA TRP A 152 14.55 7.61 4.16
C TRP A 152 14.74 8.55 2.98
N LEU A 153 15.17 8.00 1.85
CA LEU A 153 15.47 8.77 0.65
C LEU A 153 14.37 8.56 -0.39
N PHE A 154 13.93 9.66 -0.99
CA PHE A 154 13.03 9.58 -2.14
C PHE A 154 13.71 8.86 -3.30
N SER A 155 13.07 7.80 -3.81
CA SER A 155 13.61 7.05 -4.94
C SER A 155 13.24 7.73 -6.25
N THR A 156 14.24 8.05 -7.09
CA THR A 156 13.98 8.57 -8.46
C THR A 156 13.47 7.50 -9.41
N ASP A 157 13.69 6.22 -9.08
CA ASP A 157 13.17 5.06 -9.79
C ASP A 157 11.78 4.69 -9.24
N GLN A 158 10.77 5.31 -9.83
CA GLN A 158 9.36 5.17 -9.49
C GLN A 158 8.78 3.92 -10.16
N ILE A 159 8.53 2.88 -9.35
CA ILE A 159 7.94 1.62 -9.82
C ILE A 159 6.43 1.78 -10.07
N GLN A 160 5.76 2.57 -9.23
CA GLN A 160 4.32 2.87 -9.32
C GLN A 160 4.10 4.31 -9.76
N PHE A 161 2.97 4.57 -10.41
CA PHE A 161 2.53 5.94 -10.67
C PHE A 161 2.09 6.60 -9.37
N ARG A 162 2.54 7.83 -9.15
CA ARG A 162 2.17 8.66 -8.00
C ARG A 162 0.77 9.25 -8.11
N ASN A 163 0.33 9.53 -9.33
CA ASN A 163 -0.94 10.18 -9.60
C ASN A 163 -1.91 9.16 -10.18
N THR A 164 -3.07 9.01 -9.53
CA THR A 164 -4.15 8.12 -9.95
C THR A 164 -5.42 8.93 -10.13
N VAL A 165 -6.16 8.68 -11.20
CA VAL A 165 -7.51 9.23 -11.38
C VAL A 165 -8.50 8.18 -10.87
N LEU A 166 -9.12 8.47 -9.73
CA LEU A 166 -10.13 7.61 -9.13
C LEU A 166 -11.55 8.08 -9.50
N VAL A 167 -12.43 7.11 -9.73
CA VAL A 167 -13.85 7.35 -9.99
C VAL A 167 -14.60 6.72 -8.82
N ASP A 168 -15.27 7.55 -8.01
CA ASP A 168 -16.07 7.07 -6.89
C ASP A 168 -17.30 6.29 -7.41
N LEU A 169 -17.46 5.05 -6.99
CA LEU A 169 -18.54 4.15 -7.43
C LEU A 169 -19.66 4.00 -6.39
N LEU A 170 -19.67 4.81 -5.33
CA LEU A 170 -20.73 4.78 -4.31
C LEU A 170 -22.06 5.37 -4.80
N GLU A 171 -22.01 6.21 -5.83
CA GLU A 171 -23.19 6.82 -6.46
C GLU A 171 -23.81 5.89 -7.52
N ASP A 172 -25.07 6.14 -7.88
CA ASP A 172 -25.71 5.43 -9.00
C ASP A 172 -25.12 5.80 -10.37
N GLU A 173 -25.36 4.95 -11.38
CA GLU A 173 -24.79 5.13 -12.72
C GLU A 173 -25.18 6.48 -13.35
N ASP A 174 -26.40 6.96 -13.12
CA ASP A 174 -26.89 8.22 -13.69
C ASP A 174 -26.16 9.43 -13.06
N GLN A 175 -25.90 9.41 -11.75
CA GLN A 175 -25.10 10.42 -11.05
C GLN A 175 -23.63 10.37 -11.49
N ILE A 176 -23.04 9.18 -11.59
CA ILE A 176 -21.67 8.99 -12.09
C ILE A 176 -21.54 9.55 -13.51
N LEU A 177 -22.53 9.31 -14.37
CA LEU A 177 -22.56 9.89 -15.72
C LEU A 177 -22.72 11.40 -15.66
N ALA A 178 -23.61 11.94 -14.82
CA ALA A 178 -23.93 13.37 -14.74
C ALA A 178 -22.69 14.24 -14.47
N ARG A 179 -21.78 13.79 -13.58
CA ARG A 179 -20.52 14.47 -13.25
C ARG A 179 -19.43 14.40 -14.33
N MET A 180 -19.58 13.54 -15.35
CA MET A 180 -18.63 13.49 -16.47
C MET A 180 -18.77 14.69 -17.40
N LYS A 181 -17.71 15.04 -18.14
CA LYS A 181 -17.79 16.05 -19.22
C LYS A 181 -18.82 15.64 -20.28
N SER A 182 -19.53 16.62 -20.86
CA SER A 182 -20.61 16.38 -21.84
C SER A 182 -20.21 15.48 -23.02
N LYS A 183 -18.98 15.65 -23.54
CA LYS A 183 -18.43 14.82 -24.63
C LYS A 183 -18.25 13.36 -24.20
N THR A 184 -17.82 13.11 -22.96
CA THR A 184 -17.69 11.76 -22.40
C THR A 184 -19.04 11.07 -22.34
N ARG A 185 -20.06 11.73 -21.75
CA ARG A 185 -21.44 11.19 -21.70
C ARG A 185 -22.00 10.89 -23.09
N TYR A 186 -21.77 11.78 -24.05
CA TYR A 186 -22.19 11.57 -25.44
C TYR A 186 -21.55 10.32 -26.06
N ASN A 187 -20.23 10.14 -25.88
CA ASN A 187 -19.50 8.99 -26.45
C ASN A 187 -19.93 7.66 -25.84
N ILE A 188 -20.19 7.62 -24.52
CA ILE A 188 -20.72 6.43 -23.83
C ILE A 188 -22.09 6.04 -24.43
N ARG A 189 -22.99 7.00 -24.62
CA ARG A 189 -24.29 6.73 -25.26
C ARG A 189 -24.15 6.35 -26.74
N LEU A 190 -23.16 6.90 -27.42
CA LEU A 190 -22.91 6.60 -28.84
C LEU A 190 -22.42 5.17 -29.05
N SER A 191 -21.55 4.62 -28.17
CA SER A 191 -21.08 3.23 -28.29
C SER A 191 -22.23 2.24 -28.16
N SER A 192 -23.12 2.45 -27.18
CA SER A 192 -24.34 1.66 -27.01
C SER A 192 -25.24 1.71 -28.26
N ARG A 193 -25.50 2.90 -28.81
CA ARG A 193 -26.28 3.05 -30.06
C ARG A 193 -25.64 2.37 -31.28
N LYS A 194 -24.33 2.17 -31.28
CA LYS A 194 -23.60 1.48 -32.35
C LYS A 194 -23.55 -0.04 -32.15
N GLY A 195 -24.20 -0.58 -31.12
CA GLY A 195 -24.24 -2.02 -30.84
C GLY A 195 -22.92 -2.58 -30.33
N ILE A 196 -22.05 -1.75 -29.73
CA ILE A 196 -20.85 -2.24 -29.04
C ILE A 196 -21.29 -2.86 -27.70
N THR A 197 -20.94 -4.13 -27.50
CA THR A 197 -21.26 -4.94 -26.29
C THR A 197 -20.02 -5.57 -25.72
#